data_AF-A0A1A8V159-F1
#
_entry.id   AF-A0A1A8V159-F1
#
_cell.length_a   1.000
_cell.length_b   1.000
_cell.length_c   1.000
_cell.angle_alpha   90.00
_cell.angle_beta   90.00
_cell.angle_gamma   90.00
#
_symmetry.space_group_name_H-M   'P 1'
#
loop_
_entity.id
_entity.type
_entity.pdbx_description
1 polymer ?
#
loop_
_entity_poly.entity_id
_entity_poly.type
_entity_poly.pdbx_seq_one_letter_code
_entity_poly.pdbx_strand_id
1 'polypeptide(L)'
;MRLSGFMLPSPIVSTGSILALWFTTDFAVSAQGFKAVYEVLPSHTCGTPGLIPNGVIHGSQYNMGDKIRYSCESGFVLEGHSILTCIVSPGSGAQWDFPSPFCRADGACGGTLRGTAGSITSPGYPAEYDNNLDCTWSILAEPGDTIALIFND
;
A
#
# COMPACT_ATOMS: atom_id res chain seq x y z
N MET A 1 1.09 13.96 11.27
CA MET A 1 1.02 13.67 9.82
C MET A 1 -0.13 14.46 9.22
N ARG A 2 0.00 14.95 7.97
CA ARG A 2 -1.09 15.59 7.24
C ARG A 2 -1.41 14.77 5.99
N LEU A 3 -2.69 14.48 5.78
CA LEU A 3 -3.21 13.70 4.67
C LEU A 3 -4.21 14.54 3.88
N SER A 4 -4.16 14.46 2.56
CA SER A 4 -5.01 15.23 1.64
C SER A 4 -5.16 14.49 0.31
N GLY A 5 -6.22 14.79 -0.44
CA GLY A 5 -6.51 14.18 -1.73
C GLY A 5 -7.67 13.19 -1.66
N PHE A 6 -7.79 12.34 -2.67
CA PHE A 6 -8.93 11.44 -2.87
C PHE A 6 -8.61 9.96 -2.64
N MET A 7 -7.34 9.64 -2.36
CA MET A 7 -6.89 8.26 -2.11
C MET A 7 -7.00 7.94 -0.61
N LEU A 8 -7.46 6.72 -0.30
CA LEU A 8 -7.51 6.24 1.07
C LEU A 8 -6.09 6.01 1.61
N PRO A 9 -5.75 6.53 2.80
CA PRO A 9 -4.47 6.26 3.42
C PRO A 9 -4.39 4.83 3.95
N SER A 10 -3.17 4.31 4.12
CA SER A 10 -2.95 3.09 4.89
C SER A 10 -3.43 3.25 6.33
N PRO A 11 -3.80 2.16 7.03
CA PRO A 11 -4.16 2.23 8.45
C PRO A 11 -3.10 2.93 9.29
N ILE A 12 -3.54 3.77 10.22
CA ILE A 12 -2.67 4.51 11.13
C ILE A 12 -2.80 3.89 12.52
N VAL A 13 -1.69 3.43 13.07
CA VAL A 13 -1.61 2.87 14.42
C VAL A 13 -0.87 3.87 15.32
N SER A 14 -1.47 4.23 16.46
CA SER A 14 -0.81 5.10 17.43
C SER A 14 0.26 4.35 18.21
N THR A 15 1.35 5.03 18.55
CA THR A 15 2.39 4.49 19.44
C THR A 15 2.06 4.66 20.93
N GLY A 16 0.93 5.30 21.25
CA GLY A 16 0.48 5.56 22.61
C GLY A 16 -1.04 5.47 22.74
N SER A 17 -1.55 5.77 23.93
CA SER A 17 -2.97 5.64 24.28
C SER A 17 -3.85 6.79 23.76
N ILE A 18 -3.26 7.83 23.16
CA ILE A 18 -3.99 9.00 22.68
C ILE A 18 -3.61 9.25 21.22
N LEU A 19 -4.62 9.29 20.35
CA LEU A 19 -4.53 9.76 18.96
C LEU A 19 -5.52 10.90 18.78
N ALA A 20 -5.05 12.06 18.32
CA ALA A 20 -5.88 13.22 18.05
C ALA A 20 -6.03 13.42 16.54
N LEU A 21 -7.27 13.54 16.07
CA LEU A 21 -7.60 13.82 14.67
C LEU A 21 -8.10 15.26 14.54
N TRP A 22 -7.49 16.02 13.63
CA TRP A 22 -7.84 17.40 13.33
C TRP A 22 -8.25 17.51 11.86
N PHE A 23 -9.44 18.07 11.60
CA PHE A 23 -9.93 18.34 10.25
C PHE A 23 -9.96 19.85 9.99
N THR A 24 -9.32 20.28 8.91
CA THR A 24 -9.19 21.70 8.54
C THR A 24 -9.57 21.88 7.08
N THR A 25 -10.41 22.88 6.78
CA THR A 25 -10.82 23.26 5.41
C THR A 25 -10.41 24.70 5.12
N ASP A 26 -10.28 25.06 3.84
CA ASP A 26 -10.10 26.45 3.40
C ASP A 26 -11.44 27.10 2.99
N PHE A 27 -11.39 28.31 2.43
CA PHE A 27 -12.58 29.09 2.04
C PHE A 27 -13.04 28.86 0.59
N ALA A 28 -12.33 28.04 -0.19
CA ALA A 28 -12.46 28.06 -1.65
C ALA A 28 -13.20 26.86 -2.23
N VAL A 29 -13.22 25.71 -1.55
CA VAL A 29 -13.79 24.46 -2.10
C VAL A 29 -14.40 23.57 -1.01
N SER A 30 -15.52 22.92 -1.32
CA SER A 30 -16.07 21.80 -0.54
C SER A 30 -15.93 20.48 -1.31
N ALA A 31 -15.68 19.38 -0.60
CA ALA A 31 -15.50 18.03 -1.16
C ALA A 31 -16.31 17.00 -0.34
N GLN A 32 -16.38 15.74 -0.79
CA GLN A 32 -17.17 14.68 -0.13
C GLN A 32 -16.70 14.31 1.30
N GLY A 33 -15.56 14.84 1.77
CA GLY A 33 -15.05 14.61 3.11
C GLY A 33 -14.39 13.23 3.28
N PHE A 34 -14.38 12.70 4.51
CA PHE A 34 -13.84 11.37 4.82
C PHE A 34 -14.70 10.66 5.87
N LYS A 35 -14.60 9.33 5.90
CA LYS A 35 -15.14 8.49 6.96
C LYS A 35 -13.98 7.71 7.59
N ALA A 36 -13.84 7.80 8.90
CA ALA A 36 -12.86 7.02 9.66
C ALA A 36 -13.58 6.13 10.67
N VAL A 37 -13.04 4.93 10.89
CA VAL A 37 -13.45 3.99 11.94
C VAL A 37 -12.23 3.75 12.82
N TYR A 38 -12.41 3.72 14.14
CA TYR A 38 -11.33 3.45 15.09
C TYR A 38 -11.62 2.19 15.87
N GLU A 39 -10.57 1.47 16.24
CA GLU A 39 -10.61 0.35 17.17
C GLU A 39 -9.46 0.47 18.17
N VAL A 40 -9.65 -0.04 19.38
CA VAL A 40 -8.59 -0.10 20.40
C VAL A 40 -7.89 -1.45 20.26
N LEU A 41 -6.63 -1.43 19.87
CA LEU A 41 -5.84 -2.65 19.64
C LEU A 41 -5.18 -3.12 20.94
N PRO A 42 -5.42 -4.36 21.38
CA PRO A 42 -4.61 -5.00 22.42
C PRO A 42 -3.13 -5.03 22.02
N SER A 43 -2.23 -4.94 23.01
CA SER A 43 -0.77 -4.87 22.77
C SER A 43 -0.18 -6.08 22.04
N HIS A 44 -0.90 -7.20 21.97
CA HIS A 44 -0.50 -8.45 21.32
C HIS A 44 -1.04 -8.62 19.89
N THR A 45 -1.78 -7.64 19.37
CA THR A 45 -2.38 -7.69 18.02
C THR A 45 -1.91 -6.52 17.18
N CYS A 46 -1.59 -6.78 15.92
CA CYS A 46 -1.26 -5.71 14.96
C CYS A 46 -2.49 -4.97 14.42
N GLY A 47 -3.70 -5.42 14.80
CA GLY A 47 -4.96 -4.90 14.29
C GLY A 47 -5.22 -5.29 12.84
N THR A 48 -6.39 -4.91 12.36
CA THR A 48 -6.76 -5.21 10.97
C THR A 48 -5.86 -4.41 10.03
N PRO A 49 -5.12 -5.05 9.10
CA PRO A 49 -4.10 -4.39 8.26
C PRO A 49 -4.70 -3.52 7.14
N GLY A 50 -5.99 -3.18 7.24
CA GLY A 50 -6.72 -2.36 6.28
C GLY A 50 -7.17 -3.17 5.06
N LEU A 51 -8.36 -2.84 4.57
CA LEU A 51 -8.84 -3.36 3.29
C LEU A 51 -8.14 -2.61 2.16
N ILE A 52 -7.70 -3.37 1.15
CA ILE A 52 -7.14 -2.80 -0.06
C ILE A 52 -8.20 -2.89 -1.18
N PRO A 53 -8.49 -1.81 -1.92
CA PRO A 53 -9.43 -1.86 -3.04
C PRO A 53 -8.97 -2.88 -4.10
N ASN A 54 -9.90 -3.70 -4.61
CA ASN A 54 -9.62 -4.76 -5.60
C ASN A 54 -8.56 -5.79 -5.14
N GLY A 55 -8.41 -5.97 -3.84
CA GLY A 55 -7.50 -6.96 -3.29
C GLY A 55 -8.11 -7.81 -2.18
N VAL A 56 -7.48 -8.95 -1.97
CA VAL A 56 -7.94 -10.05 -1.13
C VAL A 56 -6.85 -10.35 -0.10
N ILE A 57 -7.27 -10.44 1.16
CA ILE A 57 -6.41 -10.78 2.29
C ILE A 57 -6.60 -12.27 2.62
N HIS A 58 -5.50 -13.00 2.64
CA HIS A 58 -5.43 -14.40 3.03
C HIS A 58 -4.84 -14.49 4.43
N GLY A 59 -5.69 -14.84 5.40
CA GLY A 59 -5.36 -14.94 6.82
C GLY A 59 -6.46 -14.32 7.67
N SER A 60 -6.69 -14.87 8.86
CA SER A 60 -7.77 -14.45 9.77
C SER A 60 -7.29 -14.14 11.18
N GLN A 61 -5.99 -14.29 11.44
CA GLN A 61 -5.37 -14.05 12.74
C GLN A 61 -4.31 -12.95 12.59
N TYR A 62 -4.26 -12.06 13.58
CA TYR A 62 -3.44 -10.84 13.55
C TYR A 62 -2.63 -10.67 14.84
N ASN A 63 -2.33 -11.78 15.52
CA ASN A 63 -1.52 -11.78 16.74
C ASN A 63 -0.03 -11.73 16.40
N MET A 64 0.79 -11.35 17.37
CA MET A 64 2.25 -11.41 17.25
C MET A 64 2.72 -12.76 16.69
N GLY A 65 3.51 -12.71 15.61
CA GLY A 65 4.03 -13.87 14.89
C GLY A 65 3.18 -14.32 13.69
N ASP A 66 1.92 -13.89 13.61
CA ASP A 66 1.04 -14.27 12.50
C ASP A 66 1.48 -13.60 11.19
N LYS A 67 1.22 -14.30 10.09
CA LYS A 67 1.49 -13.83 8.73
C LYS A 67 0.22 -13.80 7.92
N ILE A 68 0.01 -12.71 7.21
CA ILE A 68 -1.08 -12.58 6.24
C ILE A 68 -0.51 -12.39 4.85
N ARG A 69 -1.26 -12.80 3.83
CA ARG A 69 -0.88 -12.65 2.44
C ARG A 69 -1.89 -11.80 1.69
N TYR A 70 -1.42 -10.82 0.95
CA TYR A 70 -2.23 -10.05 0.01
C TYR A 70 -2.18 -10.65 -1.39
N SER A 71 -3.28 -10.53 -2.10
CA SER A 71 -3.41 -10.81 -3.53
C SER A 71 -4.39 -9.82 -4.15
N CYS A 72 -4.36 -9.67 -5.47
CA CYS A 72 -5.30 -8.81 -6.18
C CYS A 72 -6.34 -9.62 -6.93
N GLU A 73 -7.49 -9.01 -7.19
CA GLU A 73 -8.51 -9.54 -8.08
C GLU A 73 -7.98 -9.62 -9.53
N SER A 74 -8.66 -10.39 -10.38
CA SER A 74 -8.28 -10.53 -11.79
C SER A 74 -8.23 -9.18 -12.50
N GLY A 75 -7.16 -8.93 -13.26
CA GLY A 75 -6.94 -7.64 -13.93
C GLY A 75 -6.32 -6.58 -13.02
N PHE A 76 -5.75 -6.97 -11.87
CA PHE A 76 -4.97 -6.10 -11.01
C PHE A 76 -3.66 -6.77 -10.60
N VAL A 77 -2.60 -5.98 -10.46
CA VAL A 77 -1.28 -6.39 -10.03
C VAL A 77 -0.99 -5.82 -8.64
N LEU A 78 -0.49 -6.68 -7.74
CA LEU A 78 -0.18 -6.30 -6.36
C LEU A 78 1.13 -5.51 -6.30
N GLU A 79 1.06 -4.37 -5.62
CA GLU A 79 2.18 -3.46 -5.44
C GLU A 79 2.54 -3.32 -3.95
N GLY A 80 3.73 -3.78 -3.59
CA GLY A 80 4.22 -3.82 -2.21
C GLY A 80 4.53 -5.23 -1.74
N HIS A 81 4.58 -5.44 -0.43
CA HIS A 81 4.86 -6.75 0.15
C HIS A 81 3.61 -7.63 0.09
N SER A 82 3.73 -8.77 -0.58
CA SER A 82 2.62 -9.74 -0.66
C SER A 82 2.39 -10.48 0.64
N ILE A 83 3.32 -10.41 1.60
CA ILE A 83 3.20 -11.04 2.91
C ILE A 83 3.61 -10.02 3.97
N LEU A 84 2.75 -9.83 4.96
CA LEU A 84 3.03 -9.02 6.15
C LEU A 84 3.10 -9.93 7.37
N THR A 85 4.06 -9.66 8.24
CA THR A 85 4.25 -10.36 9.51
C THR A 85 3.94 -9.43 10.67
N CYS A 86 3.14 -9.89 11.62
CA CYS A 86 2.89 -9.14 12.84
C CYS A 86 4.09 -9.30 13.77
N ILE A 87 4.88 -8.24 13.94
CA ILE A 87 6.12 -8.24 14.72
C ILE A 87 5.96 -7.42 16.00
N VAL A 88 6.89 -7.61 16.94
CA VAL A 88 6.97 -6.78 18.14
C VAL A 88 7.95 -5.65 17.90
N SER A 89 7.44 -4.42 17.90
CA SER A 89 8.25 -3.21 17.84
C SER A 89 8.60 -2.73 19.25
N PRO A 90 9.89 -2.53 19.57
CA PRO A 90 10.31 -2.04 20.89
C PRO A 90 9.64 -0.69 21.22
N GLY A 91 8.88 -0.65 22.31
CA GLY A 91 8.23 0.58 22.80
C GLY A 91 6.87 0.92 22.16
N SER A 92 6.44 0.24 21.09
CA SER A 92 5.14 0.47 20.45
C SER A 92 4.22 -0.77 20.40
N GLY A 93 4.69 -1.93 20.86
CA GLY A 93 3.89 -3.16 20.94
C GLY A 93 3.86 -3.93 19.61
N ALA A 94 2.76 -4.62 19.32
CA ALA A 94 2.58 -5.35 18.07
C ALA A 94 2.36 -4.39 16.88
N GLN A 95 3.12 -4.55 15.80
CA GLN A 95 2.99 -3.78 14.57
C GLN A 95 3.32 -4.63 13.34
N TRP A 96 2.70 -4.35 12.20
CA TRP A 96 3.07 -4.94 10.93
C TRP A 96 4.47 -4.51 10.49
N ASP A 97 5.27 -5.47 10.00
CA ASP A 97 6.63 -5.25 9.49
C ASP A 97 6.66 -4.32 8.27
N PHE A 98 5.62 -4.35 7.44
CA PHE A 98 5.46 -3.53 6.25
C PHE A 98 4.08 -2.85 6.19
N PRO A 99 3.95 -1.72 5.47
CA PRO A 99 2.66 -1.10 5.21
C PRO A 99 1.80 -1.97 4.28
N SER A 100 0.49 -1.75 4.31
CA SER A 100 -0.46 -2.41 3.41
C SER A 100 -0.12 -2.14 1.93
N PRO A 101 -0.09 -3.16 1.05
CA PRO A 101 0.12 -2.97 -0.38
C PRO A 101 -1.12 -2.34 -1.05
N PHE A 102 -1.06 -2.09 -2.35
CA PHE A 102 -2.22 -1.67 -3.15
C PHE A 102 -2.35 -2.51 -4.42
N CYS A 103 -3.57 -2.63 -4.93
CA CYS A 103 -3.83 -3.31 -6.21
C CYS A 103 -3.97 -2.26 -7.30
N ARG A 104 -3.03 -2.25 -8.24
CA ARG A 104 -3.08 -1.41 -9.43
C ARG A 104 -3.73 -2.18 -10.57
N ALA A 105 -4.59 -1.53 -11.36
CA ALA A 105 -5.16 -2.15 -12.55
C ALA A 105 -4.04 -2.61 -13.50
N ASP A 106 -4.19 -3.81 -14.05
CA ASP A 106 -3.31 -4.34 -15.07
C ASP A 106 -3.44 -3.46 -16.33
N GLY A 107 -2.33 -2.87 -16.77
CA GLY A 107 -2.31 -1.84 -17.82
C GLY A 107 -2.38 -0.38 -17.32
N ALA A 108 -2.55 -0.12 -16.02
CA ALA A 108 -2.30 1.23 -15.49
C ALA A 108 -0.80 1.54 -15.47
N CYS A 109 -0.46 2.79 -15.76
CA CYS A 109 0.90 3.20 -16.03
C CYS A 109 1.63 3.65 -14.76
N GLY A 110 2.92 3.30 -14.64
CA GLY A 110 3.73 3.62 -13.46
C GLY A 110 3.53 2.71 -12.25
N GLY A 111 4.13 3.10 -11.12
CA GLY A 111 4.09 2.43 -9.82
C GLY A 111 5.45 1.98 -9.29
N THR A 112 5.48 1.19 -8.22
CA THR A 112 6.70 0.73 -7.56
C THR A 112 6.91 -0.78 -7.72
N LEU A 113 7.84 -1.16 -8.58
CA LEU A 113 8.22 -2.54 -8.83
C LEU A 113 9.21 -3.03 -7.76
N ARG A 114 8.86 -4.14 -7.10
CA ARG A 114 9.69 -4.80 -6.09
C ARG A 114 9.91 -6.25 -6.49
N GLY A 115 11.15 -6.73 -6.38
CA GLY A 115 11.51 -8.10 -6.71
C GLY A 115 12.89 -8.15 -7.37
N THR A 116 13.37 -9.37 -7.63
CA THR A 116 14.66 -9.62 -8.27
C THR A 116 14.62 -9.42 -9.79
N ALA A 117 13.42 -9.46 -10.39
CA ALA A 117 13.20 -9.23 -11.82
C ALA A 117 11.74 -8.83 -12.09
N GLY A 118 11.50 -8.20 -13.24
CA GLY A 118 10.17 -7.83 -13.73
C GLY A 118 10.25 -7.19 -15.12
N SER A 119 9.10 -6.92 -15.72
CA SER A 119 8.98 -6.22 -17.02
C SER A 119 8.24 -4.90 -16.85
N ILE A 120 8.70 -3.87 -17.56
CA ILE A 120 8.05 -2.57 -17.64
C ILE A 120 7.52 -2.41 -19.05
N THR A 121 6.23 -2.14 -19.19
CA THR A 121 5.60 -1.86 -20.48
C THR A 121 4.83 -0.55 -20.42
N SER A 122 4.77 0.16 -21.54
CA SER A 122 3.82 1.26 -21.68
C SER A 122 2.39 0.70 -21.63
N PRO A 123 1.40 1.50 -21.17
CA PRO A 123 0.00 1.14 -21.28
C PRO A 123 -0.33 0.79 -22.73
N GLY A 124 -1.04 -0.33 -22.91
CA GLY A 124 -1.45 -0.80 -24.22
C GLY A 124 -0.39 -1.57 -25.01
N TYR A 125 0.88 -1.63 -24.59
CA TYR A 125 1.93 -2.35 -25.34
C TYR A 125 1.50 -3.80 -25.69
N PRO A 126 1.66 -4.25 -26.95
CA PRO A 126 2.38 -3.60 -28.06
C PRO A 126 1.56 -2.60 -28.90
N ALA A 127 0.31 -2.32 -28.52
CA ALA A 127 -0.51 -1.28 -29.15
C ALA A 127 -0.09 0.14 -28.71
N GLU A 128 -0.70 1.15 -29.34
CA GLU A 128 -0.45 2.56 -29.05
C GLU A 128 -0.90 2.93 -27.62
N TYR A 129 -0.09 3.76 -26.96
CA TYR A 129 -0.41 4.34 -25.65
C TYR A 129 -1.30 5.60 -25.79
N ASP A 130 -2.08 5.91 -24.77
CA ASP A 130 -2.93 7.11 -24.75
C ASP A 130 -2.14 8.41 -24.59
N ASN A 131 -2.71 9.53 -25.05
CA ASN A 131 -2.11 10.85 -24.86
C ASN A 131 -2.26 11.35 -23.40
N ASN A 132 -1.35 12.23 -22.97
CA ASN A 132 -1.37 12.88 -21.64
C ASN A 132 -1.25 11.91 -20.45
N LEU A 133 -0.58 10.78 -20.64
CA LEU A 133 -0.23 9.87 -19.56
C LEU A 133 0.97 10.42 -18.76
N ASP A 134 0.88 10.37 -17.43
CA ASP A 134 1.98 10.73 -16.52
C ASP A 134 2.39 9.49 -15.71
N CYS A 135 3.35 8.74 -16.27
CA CYS A 135 3.73 7.42 -15.79
C CYS A 135 5.10 7.48 -15.12
N THR A 136 5.15 7.19 -13.81
CA THR A 136 6.41 7.08 -13.07
C THR A 136 6.56 5.67 -12.53
N TRP A 137 7.59 4.94 -12.99
CA TRP A 137 7.97 3.65 -12.40
C TRP A 137 9.14 3.83 -11.44
N SER A 138 9.05 3.22 -10.27
CA SER A 138 10.09 3.18 -9.24
C SER A 138 10.50 1.73 -9.01
N ILE A 139 11.75 1.36 -9.29
CA ILE A 139 12.23 0.00 -9.04
C ILE A 139 12.95 0.01 -7.69
N LEU A 140 12.56 -0.88 -6.78
CA LEU A 140 13.21 -1.02 -5.48
C LEU A 140 13.83 -2.41 -5.33
N ALA A 141 15.17 -2.43 -5.27
CA ALA A 141 15.97 -3.61 -4.98
C ALA A 141 16.33 -3.69 -3.49
N GLU A 142 16.82 -4.85 -3.03
CA GLU A 142 17.29 -5.02 -1.65
C GLU A 142 18.59 -4.24 -1.39
N PRO A 143 18.89 -3.87 -0.12
CA PRO A 143 20.11 -3.14 0.19
C PRO A 143 21.38 -3.91 -0.22
N GLY A 144 22.17 -3.32 -1.14
CA GLY A 144 23.39 -3.93 -1.67
C GLY A 144 23.26 -4.45 -3.09
N ASP A 145 22.03 -4.58 -3.61
CA ASP A 145 21.77 -4.95 -4.99
C ASP A 145 21.86 -3.75 -5.94
N THR A 146 22.05 -4.04 -7.22
CA THR A 146 22.04 -3.04 -8.31
C THR A 146 21.00 -3.43 -9.35
N ILE A 147 20.43 -2.43 -10.02
CA ILE A 147 19.33 -2.62 -10.98
C ILE A 147 19.90 -2.55 -12.39
N ALA A 148 19.70 -3.62 -13.17
CA ALA A 148 19.98 -3.65 -14.61
C ALA A 148 18.66 -3.54 -15.39
N LEU A 149 18.60 -2.61 -16.34
CA LEU A 149 17.47 -2.44 -17.25
C LEU A 149 17.89 -2.85 -18.66
N ILE A 150 17.10 -3.73 -19.27
CA ILE A 150 17.30 -4.21 -20.64
C ILE A 150 16.00 -3.92 -21.41
N PHE A 151 16.12 -3.18 -22.51
CA PHE A 151 15.00 -2.91 -23.41
C PHE A 151 15.03 -3.93 -24.55
N ASN A 152 13.94 -4.67 -24.71
CA ASN A 152 13.74 -5.65 -25.76
C ASN A 152 12.35 -5.45 -26.38
N ASP A 153 12.22 -5.74 -27.67
CA ASP A 153 10.95 -5.76 -28.43
C ASP A 153 10.38 -7.17 -28.57
#